data_AF-A0A1Q3AZD3-F1
#
_entry.id   AF-A0A1Q3AZD3-F1
#
_cell.length_a   1.000
_cell.length_b   1.000
_cell.length_c   1.000
_cell.angle_alpha   90.00
_cell.angle_beta   90.00
_cell.angle_gamma   90.00
#
_symmetry.space_group_name_H-M   'P 1'
#
loop_
_entity.id
_entity.type
_entity.pdbx_description
1 polymer ?
#
loop_
_entity_poly.entity_id
_entity_poly.type
_entity_poly.pdbx_seq_one_letter_code
_entity_poly.pdbx_strand_id
1 'polypeptide(L)'
;MAIFIQSLDYNLWDLIVDGPNLPSIRNENGESIPKPRNTYNDEDRRMVQINAKAKHIIICAINSSEFNRVSSCISAKEMWDRLEVTYEGTNQVKEAKISMLVHDYEMFTMNEK
;
A
#
# COMPACT_ATOMS: atom_id res chain seq x y z
N MET A 1 9.86 -0.49 7.34
CA MET A 1 10.31 -0.02 6.00
C MET A 1 10.20 1.50 5.84
N ALA A 2 9.17 2.14 6.41
CA ALA A 2 8.96 3.60 6.36
C ALA A 2 10.22 4.44 6.66
N ILE A 3 10.88 4.24 7.81
CA ILE A 3 12.08 5.01 8.22
C ILE A 3 13.18 4.97 7.15
N PHE A 4 13.43 3.79 6.55
CA PHE A 4 14.45 3.64 5.52
C PHE A 4 14.08 4.40 4.23
N ILE A 5 12.84 4.27 3.77
CA ILE A 5 12.35 4.98 2.56
C ILE A 5 12.39 6.49 2.78
N GLN A 6 11.91 6.98 3.93
CA GLN A 6 11.94 8.39 4.30
C GLN A 6 13.36 8.95 4.37
N SER A 7 14.34 8.15 4.81
CA SER A 7 15.76 8.55 4.83
C SER A 7 16.36 8.70 3.44
N LEU A 8 15.81 8.02 2.43
CA LEU A 8 16.25 8.13 1.05
C LEU A 8 15.64 9.35 0.35
N ASP A 9 14.34 9.56 0.54
CA ASP A 9 13.57 10.69 0.03
C ASP A 9 12.17 10.65 0.65
N TYR A 10 11.77 11.72 1.34
CA TYR A 10 10.48 11.78 2.01
C TYR A 10 9.30 11.75 1.03
N ASN A 11 9.45 12.35 -0.17
CA ASN A 11 8.40 12.35 -1.20
C ASN A 11 8.13 10.92 -1.74
N LEU A 12 9.11 10.04 -1.59
CA LEU A 12 9.04 8.63 -1.98
C LEU A 12 8.09 7.87 -1.04
N TRP A 13 8.07 8.23 0.24
CA TRP A 13 7.15 7.67 1.22
C TRP A 13 5.71 8.17 0.99
N ASP A 14 5.54 9.47 0.79
CA ASP A 14 4.22 10.07 0.51
C ASP A 14 3.59 9.46 -0.76
N LEU A 15 4.39 9.19 -1.79
CA LEU A 15 3.91 8.48 -2.99
C LEU A 15 3.49 7.03 -2.72
N ILE A 16 4.15 6.34 -1.79
CA ILE A 16 3.81 4.95 -1.44
C ILE A 16 2.56 4.89 -0.58
N VAL A 17 2.30 5.90 0.26
CA VAL A 17 1.16 5.91 1.19
C VAL A 17 -0.07 6.58 0.57
N ASP A 18 0.08 7.82 0.11
CA ASP A 18 -1.01 8.66 -0.39
C ASP A 18 -1.22 8.47 -1.89
N GLY A 19 -0.10 8.36 -2.61
CA GLY A 19 -0.03 8.12 -4.05
C GLY A 19 -0.57 9.27 -4.92
N PRO A 20 0.07 9.56 -6.05
CA PRO A 20 -0.65 9.70 -7.29
C PRO A 20 -0.90 8.31 -7.86
N ASN A 21 -2.11 8.07 -8.38
CA ASN A 21 -2.29 7.01 -9.37
C ASN A 21 -1.29 7.25 -10.51
N LEU A 22 -0.68 6.18 -11.01
CA LEU A 22 0.12 6.24 -12.24
C LEU A 22 -0.60 7.08 -13.30
N PRO A 23 0.13 7.79 -14.17
CA PRO A 23 -0.47 8.64 -15.20
C PRO A 23 -1.68 7.98 -15.84
N SER A 24 -2.85 8.59 -15.69
CA SER A 24 -4.12 8.07 -16.20
C SER A 24 -4.89 9.14 -16.96
N ILE A 25 -5.72 8.68 -17.88
CA ILE A 25 -6.66 9.52 -18.63
C ILE A 25 -8.07 8.96 -18.43
N ARG A 26 -9.08 9.82 -18.53
CA ARG A 26 -10.48 9.36 -18.57
C ARG A 26 -10.84 8.99 -19.99
N ASN A 27 -11.39 7.79 -20.18
CA ASN A 27 -11.94 7.37 -21.46
C ASN A 27 -13.32 8.03 -21.70
N GLU A 28 -13.91 7.76 -22.87
CA GLU A 28 -15.23 8.26 -23.28
C GLU A 28 -16.35 7.85 -22.30
N ASN A 29 -16.16 6.76 -21.56
CA ASN A 29 -17.08 6.23 -20.56
C ASN A 29 -16.82 6.80 -19.15
N GLY A 30 -15.83 7.70 -18.99
CA GLY A 30 -15.45 8.30 -17.70
C GLY A 30 -14.55 7.42 -16.82
N GLU A 31 -14.13 6.25 -17.28
CA GLU A 31 -13.25 5.33 -16.56
C GLU A 31 -11.79 5.81 -16.63
N SER A 32 -11.05 5.65 -15.54
CA SER A 32 -9.62 5.97 -15.48
C SER A 32 -8.79 4.83 -16.08
N ILE A 33 -8.20 5.07 -17.24
CA ILE A 33 -7.32 4.11 -17.94
C ILE A 33 -5.86 4.59 -17.90
N PRO A 34 -4.87 3.68 -17.92
CA PRO A 34 -3.46 4.07 -17.98
C PRO A 34 -3.18 4.96 -19.19
N LYS A 35 -2.51 6.08 -18.95
CA LYS A 35 -2.11 7.02 -20.00
C LYS A 35 -1.06 6.33 -20.91
N PRO A 36 -1.19 6.42 -22.25
CA PRO A 36 -0.19 5.87 -23.16
C PRO A 36 1.18 6.54 -22.98
N ARG A 37 2.25 5.74 -22.94
CA ARG A 37 3.63 6.22 -22.68
C ARG A 37 4.12 7.29 -23.67
N ASN A 38 3.69 7.22 -24.92
CA ASN A 38 4.04 8.19 -25.96
C ASN A 38 3.42 9.58 -25.72
N THR A 39 2.41 9.69 -24.84
CA THR A 39 1.74 10.95 -24.50
C THR A 39 2.21 11.55 -23.18
N TYR A 40 3.24 10.96 -22.56
CA TYR A 40 3.76 11.41 -21.26
C TYR A 40 4.46 12.77 -21.38
N ASN A 41 4.01 13.70 -20.55
CA ASN A 41 4.75 14.94 -20.26
C ASN A 41 5.85 14.66 -19.21
N ASP A 42 6.61 15.70 -18.84
CA ASP A 42 7.73 15.56 -17.90
C ASP A 42 7.27 15.13 -16.50
N GLU A 43 6.08 15.59 -16.07
CA GLU A 43 5.51 15.22 -14.78
C GLU A 43 5.09 13.75 -14.75
N ASP A 44 4.46 13.24 -15.82
CA ASP A 44 4.11 11.83 -15.97
C ASP A 44 5.35 10.94 -15.87
N ARG A 45 6.43 11.34 -16.53
CA ARG A 45 7.72 10.62 -16.50
C ARG A 45 8.31 10.63 -15.09
N ARG A 46 8.26 11.76 -14.40
CA ARG A 46 8.70 11.90 -13.01
C ARG A 46 7.94 10.95 -12.09
N MET A 47 6.61 10.91 -12.19
CA MET A 47 5.76 10.00 -11.40
C MET A 47 6.09 8.53 -11.65
N VAL A 48 6.23 8.12 -12.92
CA VAL A 48 6.58 6.73 -13.27
C VAL A 48 7.97 6.36 -12.76
N GLN A 49 8.94 7.28 -12.83
CA GLN A 49 10.30 7.05 -12.31
C GLN A 49 10.30 6.87 -10.79
N ILE A 50 9.58 7.71 -10.05
CA ILE A 50 9.48 7.60 -8.59
C ILE A 50 8.80 6.29 -8.22
N ASN A 51 7.70 5.93 -8.88
CA ASN A 51 7.02 4.65 -8.66
C ASN A 51 7.94 3.45 -8.96
N ALA A 52 8.74 3.50 -10.03
CA ALA A 52 9.70 2.43 -10.34
C ALA A 52 10.78 2.30 -9.26
N LYS A 53 11.30 3.42 -8.75
CA LYS A 53 12.27 3.45 -7.64
C LYS A 53 11.66 2.88 -6.36
N ALA A 54 10.42 3.25 -6.04
CA ALA A 54 9.68 2.73 -4.90
C ALA A 54 9.47 1.21 -4.99
N LYS A 55 8.99 0.71 -6.15
CA LYS A 55 8.84 -0.73 -6.40
C LYS A 55 10.15 -1.48 -6.21
N HIS A 56 11.25 -0.93 -6.72
CA HIS A 56 12.57 -1.53 -6.58
C HIS A 56 13.00 -1.65 -5.11
N ILE A 57 12.83 -0.57 -4.33
CA ILE A 57 13.14 -0.58 -2.90
C ILE A 57 12.34 -1.66 -2.16
N ILE A 58 11.03 -1.76 -2.44
CA ILE A 58 10.17 -2.79 -1.83
C ILE A 58 10.68 -4.20 -2.20
N ILE A 59 10.95 -4.45 -3.49
CA ILE A 59 11.44 -5.76 -3.96
C ILE A 59 12.76 -6.15 -3.28
N CYS A 60 13.69 -5.20 -3.14
CA CYS A 60 14.98 -5.45 -2.48
C CYS A 60 14.85 -5.75 -0.98
N ALA A 61 13.76 -5.33 -0.34
CA ALA A 61 13.58 -5.47 1.10
C ALA A 61 12.72 -6.68 1.50
N ILE A 62 12.10 -7.38 0.55
CA ILE A 62 11.23 -8.54 0.80
C ILE A 62 11.89 -9.86 0.36
N ASN A 63 11.44 -10.98 0.93
CA ASN A 63 11.89 -12.31 0.56
C ASN A 63 11.11 -12.88 -0.66
N SER A 64 11.54 -14.03 -1.18
CA SER A 64 10.94 -14.64 -2.37
C SER A 64 9.46 -15.01 -2.23
N SER A 65 9.00 -15.38 -1.03
CA SER A 65 7.60 -15.72 -0.80
C SER A 65 6.71 -14.49 -0.94
N GLU A 66 7.13 -13.38 -0.32
CA GLU A 66 6.42 -12.11 -0.43
C GLU A 66 6.52 -11.50 -1.82
N PHE A 67 7.65 -11.65 -2.49
CA PHE A 67 7.81 -11.22 -3.88
C PHE A 67 6.74 -11.83 -4.79
N ASN A 68 6.48 -13.13 -4.67
CA ASN A 68 5.46 -13.80 -5.48
C ASN A 68 4.05 -13.25 -5.23
N ARG A 69 3.78 -12.69 -4.04
CA ARG A 69 2.47 -12.12 -3.69
C ARG A 69 2.25 -10.74 -4.29
N VAL A 70 3.31 -9.97 -4.49
CA VAL A 70 3.25 -8.56 -4.92
C VAL A 70 3.79 -8.32 -6.34
N SER A 71 4.33 -9.34 -7.00
CA SER A 71 4.99 -9.23 -8.31
C SER A 71 4.04 -8.76 -9.43
N SER A 72 2.75 -9.07 -9.32
CA SER A 72 1.72 -8.65 -10.27
C SER A 72 1.20 -7.23 -10.03
N CYS A 73 1.53 -6.61 -8.90
CA CYS A 73 1.05 -5.28 -8.55
C CYS A 73 1.58 -4.21 -9.51
N ILE A 74 0.70 -3.30 -9.90
CA ILE A 74 0.95 -2.29 -10.93
C ILE A 74 1.77 -1.14 -10.34
N SER A 75 1.47 -0.72 -9.11
CA SER A 75 2.12 0.39 -8.41
C SER A 75 2.83 -0.03 -7.13
N ALA A 76 3.74 0.81 -6.65
CA ALA A 76 4.40 0.63 -5.35
C ALA A 76 3.39 0.73 -4.19
N LYS A 77 2.38 1.60 -4.33
CA LYS A 77 1.24 1.71 -3.41
C LYS A 77 0.51 0.38 -3.28
N GLU A 78 0.17 -0.27 -4.40
CA GLU A 78 -0.52 -1.56 -4.38
C GLU A 78 0.34 -2.66 -3.75
N MET A 79 1.65 -2.67 -4.01
CA MET A 79 2.58 -3.59 -3.33
C MET A 79 2.58 -3.35 -1.82
N TRP A 80 2.62 -2.07 -1.39
CA TRP A 80 2.62 -1.68 0.02
C TRP A 80 1.33 -2.09 0.71
N ASP A 81 0.17 -1.76 0.15
CA ASP A 81 -1.15 -2.11 0.69
C ASP A 81 -1.30 -3.63 0.86
N ARG A 82 -0.77 -4.40 -0.10
CA ARG A 82 -0.82 -5.86 -0.03
C ARG A 82 0.08 -6.43 1.07
N LEU A 83 1.24 -5.82 1.29
CA LEU A 83 2.14 -6.18 2.40
C LEU A 83 1.52 -5.79 3.75
N GLU A 84 0.91 -4.60 3.85
CA GLU A 84 0.22 -4.15 5.07
C GLU A 84 -0.91 -5.10 5.45
N VAL A 85 -1.79 -5.46 4.51
CA VAL A 85 -2.85 -6.44 4.74
C VAL A 85 -2.29 -7.81 5.14
N THR A 86 -1.16 -8.21 4.55
CA THR A 86 -0.53 -9.50 4.83
C THR A 86 0.01 -9.59 6.26
N TYR A 87 0.66 -8.54 6.74
CA TYR A 87 1.38 -8.56 8.01
C TYR A 87 0.55 -8.01 9.18
N GLU A 88 -0.27 -7.00 8.94
CA GLU A 88 -1.10 -6.39 9.98
C GLU A 88 -2.53 -6.92 10.01
N GLY A 89 -2.95 -7.61 8.94
CA GLY A 89 -4.34 -8.00 8.74
C GLY A 89 -5.20 -6.86 8.22
N THR A 90 -6.44 -7.18 7.84
CA THR A 90 -7.41 -6.17 7.39
C THR A 90 -8.01 -5.43 8.58
N ASN A 91 -8.50 -4.20 8.34
CA ASN A 91 -9.21 -3.42 9.35
C ASN A 91 -10.40 -4.20 9.94
N GLN A 92 -11.11 -4.98 9.12
CA GLN A 92 -12.22 -5.84 9.57
C GLN A 92 -11.78 -6.90 10.59
N VAL A 93 -10.63 -7.55 10.37
CA VAL A 93 -10.09 -8.54 11.31
C VAL A 93 -9.63 -7.85 12.60
N LYS A 94 -9.01 -6.66 12.48
CA LYS A 94 -8.60 -5.86 13.65
C LYS A 94 -9.83 -5.45 14.48
N GLU A 95 -10.87 -4.94 13.84
CA GLU A 95 -12.15 -4.55 14.48
C GLU A 95 -12.86 -5.74 15.12
N ALA A 96 -12.95 -6.88 14.43
CA ALA A 96 -13.56 -8.08 15.00
C ALA A 96 -12.84 -8.53 16.28
N LYS A 97 -11.50 -8.50 16.31
CA LYS A 97 -10.72 -8.80 17.52
C LYS A 97 -11.02 -7.81 18.65
N ILE A 98 -11.12 -6.52 18.34
CA ILE A 98 -11.47 -5.49 19.34
C ILE A 98 -12.85 -5.78 19.91
N SER A 99 -13.85 -6.02 19.07
CA SER A 99 -15.22 -6.32 19.50
C SER A 99 -15.29 -7.59 20.37
N MET A 100 -14.52 -8.63 20.02
CA MET A 100 -14.42 -9.85 20.86
C MET A 100 -13.84 -9.54 22.23
N LEU A 101 -12.75 -8.78 22.30
CA LEU A 101 -12.11 -8.41 23.58
C LEU A 101 -13.00 -7.53 24.44
N VAL A 102 -13.75 -6.60 23.84
CA VAL A 102 -14.73 -5.77 24.53
C VAL A 102 -15.84 -6.65 25.12
N HIS A 103 -16.38 -7.59 24.34
CA HIS A 103 -17.39 -8.52 24.82
C HIS A 103 -16.90 -9.39 25.98
N ASP A 104 -15.69 -9.95 25.88
CA ASP A 104 -15.09 -10.76 26.94
C ASP A 104 -14.88 -9.93 28.23
N TYR A 105 -14.50 -8.67 28.09
CA TYR A 105 -14.37 -7.74 29.22
C TYR A 105 -15.72 -7.42 29.88
N GLU A 106 -16.76 -7.16 29.09
CA GLU A 106 -18.12 -6.89 29.60
C GLU A 106 -18.73 -8.11 30.32
N MET A 107 -18.40 -9.32 29.85
CA MET A 107 -18.85 -10.58 30.46
C MET A 107 -17.99 -11.01 31.66
N PHE A 108 -16.86 -10.34 31.90
CA PHE A 108 -15.97 -10.66 33.01
C PHE A 108 -16.61 -10.25 34.34
N THR A 109 -16.97 -11.23 35.15
CA THR A 109 -17.48 -11.01 36.52
C THR A 109 -16.38 -11.30 37.53
N MET A 110 -16.21 -10.40 38.51
CA MET A 110 -15.32 -10.66 39.63
C MET A 110 -16.00 -11.62 40.61
N ASN A 111 -15.39 -12.78 40.85
CA ASN A 111 -15.82 -13.64 41.93
C ASN A 111 -15.49 -12.97 43.27
N GLU A 112 -16.51 -12.57 44.02
CA GLU A 112 -16.35 -12.20 45.43
C GLU A 112 -15.88 -13.43 46.21
N LYS A 113 -14.79 -13.26 46.97
CA LYS A 113 -14.27 -14.28 47.90
C LYS A 113 -14.93 -14.17 49.25
#